data_AF-A0A8I2K608-F1
#
_entry.id   AF-A0A8I2K608-F1
#
_cell.length_a   1.000
_cell.length_b   1.000
_cell.length_c   1.000
_cell.angle_alpha   90.00
_cell.angle_beta   90.00
_cell.angle_gamma   90.00
#
_symmetry.space_group_name_H-M   'P 1'
#
loop_
_entity.id
_entity.type
_entity.pdbx_description
1 polymer ?
#
loop_
_entity_poly.entity_id
_entity_poly.type
_entity_poly.pdbx_seq_one_letter_code
_entity_poly.pdbx_strand_id
1 'polypeptide(L)'
;MKRATVFLSFVLIGSLVVSSISVPKQEAIPASENAALIALYNAANGDNWYGNSGWKPPPLHTDGFAMPKTEGNGYIKDKFTALIANAEELENHRITAAVWVPESVFGNITIPAHASLVGYFAGEPDEPHAATYFTLRIPEGWESNNRLWVEQPAGQGNHLSIGSWLVALSRGRAIMIANTFDLNLFALACNSAKTYPKRMAQAVRVYKSFIENNFAAVNRVYGVGFSRGATVMNLVAHLEGTPFDAILSESGAGGGQLNILTYLAYGLKNGVTKAPHPSLELPTTSPAWILWAYQTMYAYLLISDPSYQGAYANWVLEERPQDVQQLLTRKNLWADGNLKTKIIFLSGLLDPLAPCGETASLVTKCNSKSQQDNYRLYCSRNYGHGFSISPDLANAMEILENWVENQTEPGLLVTYQDSGGLQHSKAAGYENDPVGYMVAVKAGTIN
;
A
#
# COMPACT_ATOMS: atom_id res chain seq x y z
N MET A 1 -6.60 -30.98 63.35
CA MET A 1 -6.33 -32.09 62.40
C MET A 1 -7.33 -32.12 61.23
N LYS A 2 -7.62 -30.98 60.57
CA LYS A 2 -8.59 -30.88 59.43
C LYS A 2 -8.25 -29.78 58.38
N ARG A 3 -7.00 -29.32 58.30
CA ARG A 3 -6.59 -28.27 57.34
C ARG A 3 -5.40 -28.65 56.43
N ALA A 4 -4.85 -29.86 56.57
CA ALA A 4 -3.72 -30.32 55.76
C ALA A 4 -4.13 -31.04 54.45
N THR A 5 -5.41 -31.38 54.27
CA THR A 5 -5.84 -32.26 53.17
C THR A 5 -6.26 -31.50 51.90
N VAL A 6 -6.59 -30.21 51.99
CA VAL A 6 -7.09 -29.44 50.83
C VAL A 6 -5.97 -28.81 50.00
N PHE A 7 -4.79 -28.58 50.57
CA PHE A 7 -3.67 -27.97 49.85
C PHE A 7 -2.88 -28.98 48.99
N LEU A 8 -2.95 -30.27 49.31
CA LEU A 8 -2.28 -31.32 48.55
C LEU A 8 -3.05 -31.72 47.27
N SER A 9 -4.36 -31.47 47.22
CA SER A 9 -5.20 -31.77 46.06
C SER A 9 -5.07 -30.75 44.91
N PHE A 10 -4.69 -29.50 45.19
CA PHE A 10 -4.48 -28.49 44.14
C PHE A 10 -3.08 -28.53 43.53
N VAL A 11 -2.07 -29.04 44.24
CA VAL A 11 -0.70 -29.19 43.71
C VAL A 11 -0.56 -30.44 42.84
N LEU A 12 -1.34 -31.50 43.08
CA LEU A 12 -1.31 -32.73 42.27
C LEU A 12 -2.18 -32.68 41.00
N ILE A 13 -3.19 -31.81 40.94
CA ILE A 13 -4.01 -31.61 39.72
C ILE A 13 -3.38 -30.56 38.78
N GLY A 14 -2.53 -29.67 39.30
CA GLY A 14 -1.76 -28.70 38.50
C GLY A 14 -0.51 -29.28 37.82
N SER A 15 -0.03 -30.46 38.21
CA SER A 15 1.16 -31.11 37.62
C SER A 15 0.85 -32.27 36.66
N LEU A 16 -0.42 -32.53 36.34
CA LEU A 16 -0.83 -33.65 35.47
C LEU A 16 -1.48 -33.23 34.12
N VAL A 17 -1.37 -31.96 33.72
CA VAL A 17 -1.83 -31.46 32.40
C VAL A 17 -0.67 -30.77 31.62
N VAL A 18 0.58 -31.13 31.93
CA VAL A 18 1.74 -30.84 31.07
C VAL A 18 2.34 -32.15 30.55
N SER A 19 1.48 -33.13 30.27
CA SER A 19 1.84 -34.31 29.51
C SER A 19 1.70 -33.99 28.03
N SER A 20 2.83 -33.66 27.41
CA SER A 20 3.12 -34.02 26.02
C SER A 20 2.17 -33.42 24.97
N ILE A 21 2.33 -32.12 24.69
CA ILE A 21 2.14 -31.69 23.29
C ILE A 21 3.31 -32.30 22.51
N SER A 22 3.19 -33.58 22.15
CA SER A 22 4.03 -34.16 21.11
C SER A 22 3.62 -33.43 19.83
N VAL A 23 4.43 -32.47 19.40
CA VAL A 23 4.36 -31.96 18.04
C VAL A 23 4.35 -33.21 17.14
N PRO A 24 3.30 -33.44 16.33
CA PRO A 24 3.25 -34.62 15.48
C PRO A 24 4.56 -34.65 14.70
N LYS A 25 5.33 -35.73 14.90
CA LYS A 25 6.56 -35.97 14.15
C LYS A 25 6.13 -36.02 12.70
N GLN A 26 6.43 -34.97 11.94
CA GLN A 26 6.05 -34.84 10.55
C GLN A 26 6.44 -36.13 9.82
N GLU A 27 5.41 -36.89 9.44
CA GLU A 27 5.59 -38.09 8.66
C GLU A 27 6.19 -37.68 7.33
N ALA A 28 7.16 -38.44 6.85
CA ALA A 28 7.72 -38.20 5.54
C ALA A 28 6.56 -38.25 4.53
N ILE A 29 6.57 -37.33 3.56
CA ILE A 29 5.62 -37.35 2.43
C ILE A 29 5.55 -38.79 1.91
N PRO A 30 4.35 -39.40 1.81
CA PRO A 30 4.21 -40.77 1.35
C PRO A 30 4.96 -40.98 0.03
N ALA A 31 5.67 -42.11 -0.10
CA ALA A 31 6.51 -42.36 -1.27
C ALA A 31 5.74 -42.26 -2.60
N SER A 32 4.44 -42.58 -2.60
CA SER A 32 3.54 -42.42 -3.74
C SER A 32 3.30 -40.97 -4.16
N GLU A 33 3.20 -40.04 -3.19
CA GLU A 33 3.02 -38.61 -3.46
C GLU A 33 4.31 -38.00 -4.00
N ASN A 34 5.47 -38.36 -3.42
CA ASN A 34 6.77 -37.95 -3.94
C ASN A 34 6.98 -38.43 -5.39
N ALA A 35 6.66 -39.69 -5.69
CA ALA A 35 6.74 -40.24 -7.04
C ALA A 35 5.81 -39.50 -8.03
N ALA A 36 4.61 -39.09 -7.61
CA ALA A 36 3.68 -38.33 -8.44
C ALA A 36 4.20 -36.92 -8.75
N LEU A 37 4.81 -36.23 -7.77
CA LEU A 37 5.42 -34.91 -7.97
C LEU A 37 6.62 -34.99 -8.93
N ILE A 38 7.46 -36.01 -8.81
CA ILE A 38 8.58 -36.27 -9.73
C ILE A 38 8.06 -36.55 -11.14
N ALA A 39 7.02 -37.37 -11.28
CA ALA A 39 6.39 -37.65 -12.57
C ALA A 39 5.83 -36.38 -13.22
N LEU A 40 5.18 -35.50 -12.44
CA LEU A 40 4.69 -34.20 -12.90
C LEU A 40 5.85 -33.31 -13.38
N TYR A 41 6.90 -33.17 -12.58
CA TYR A 41 8.07 -32.38 -12.94
C TYR A 41 8.67 -32.85 -14.27
N ASN A 42 8.87 -34.15 -14.44
CA ASN A 42 9.45 -34.71 -15.67
C ASN A 42 8.50 -34.54 -16.87
N ALA A 43 7.20 -34.81 -16.71
CA ALA A 43 6.22 -34.72 -17.79
C ALA A 43 6.00 -33.27 -18.29
N ALA A 44 6.11 -32.29 -17.40
CA ALA A 44 5.90 -30.88 -17.70
C ALA A 44 7.23 -30.12 -17.98
N ASN A 45 8.32 -30.85 -18.21
CA ASN A 45 9.63 -30.29 -18.53
C ASN A 45 10.11 -29.28 -17.46
N GLY A 46 10.06 -29.71 -16.19
CA GLY A 46 10.34 -28.90 -14.99
C GLY A 46 11.68 -28.19 -14.99
N ASP A 47 12.67 -28.72 -15.71
CA ASP A 47 13.98 -28.08 -15.89
C ASP A 47 13.87 -26.71 -16.60
N ASN A 48 12.78 -26.46 -17.34
CA ASN A 48 12.50 -25.19 -18.03
C ASN A 48 11.50 -24.28 -17.29
N TRP A 49 11.10 -24.62 -16.06
CA TRP A 49 10.23 -23.75 -15.28
C TRP A 49 11.01 -22.51 -14.82
N TYR A 50 10.37 -21.34 -14.88
CA TYR A 50 10.95 -20.06 -14.47
C TYR A 50 11.40 -20.03 -12.99
N GLY A 51 10.89 -20.95 -12.16
CA GLY A 51 11.30 -21.15 -10.76
C GLY A 51 11.37 -22.63 -10.41
N ASN A 52 12.41 -23.33 -10.89
CA ASN A 52 12.70 -24.73 -10.55
C ASN A 52 13.71 -24.89 -9.40
N SER A 53 14.07 -23.79 -8.74
CA SER A 53 14.89 -23.81 -7.53
C SER A 53 14.22 -24.68 -6.46
N GLY A 54 15.00 -25.51 -5.77
CA GLY A 54 14.50 -26.44 -4.75
C GLY A 54 14.18 -27.85 -5.25
N TRP A 55 14.10 -28.11 -6.56
CA TRP A 55 13.81 -29.47 -7.08
C TRP A 55 15.03 -30.35 -7.24
N LYS A 56 16.17 -29.80 -7.72
CA LYS A 56 17.44 -30.52 -7.90
C LYS A 56 18.68 -29.85 -7.25
N PRO A 57 18.59 -29.11 -6.11
CA PRO A 57 19.79 -28.67 -5.40
C PRO A 57 20.47 -29.86 -4.68
N PRO A 58 21.81 -29.99 -4.75
CA PRO A 58 22.54 -30.93 -3.91
C PRO A 58 22.39 -30.62 -2.40
N PRO A 59 22.42 -31.63 -1.51
CA PRO A 59 22.54 -33.05 -1.80
C PRO A 59 21.24 -33.63 -2.39
N LEU A 60 21.39 -34.48 -3.41
CA LEU A 60 20.27 -35.15 -4.08
C LEU A 60 19.92 -36.46 -3.38
N HIS A 61 18.62 -36.78 -3.36
CA HIS A 61 18.12 -38.11 -3.07
C HIS A 61 18.43 -39.08 -4.23
N THR A 62 18.23 -40.38 -4.02
CA THR A 62 18.56 -41.42 -5.02
C THR A 62 17.75 -41.32 -6.32
N ASP A 63 16.67 -40.55 -6.33
CA ASP A 63 15.84 -40.26 -7.51
C ASP A 63 16.32 -39.05 -8.33
N GLY A 64 17.38 -38.36 -7.89
CA GLY A 64 17.94 -37.20 -8.57
C GLY A 64 17.24 -35.86 -8.25
N PHE A 65 16.36 -35.83 -7.24
CA PHE A 65 15.72 -34.62 -6.72
C PHE A 65 16.28 -34.24 -5.34
N ALA A 66 15.92 -33.07 -4.80
CA ALA A 66 16.38 -32.60 -3.49
C ALA A 66 16.10 -33.63 -2.39
N MET A 67 16.99 -33.73 -1.41
CA MET A 67 16.73 -34.56 -0.23
C MET A 67 15.46 -34.10 0.49
N PRO A 68 14.54 -35.02 0.85
CA PRO A 68 13.38 -34.67 1.65
C PRO A 68 13.81 -33.88 2.90
N LYS A 69 13.17 -32.73 3.15
CA LYS A 69 13.45 -31.78 4.25
C LYS A 69 14.65 -30.82 4.06
N THR A 70 15.25 -30.76 2.87
CA THR A 70 16.28 -29.74 2.56
C THR A 70 15.75 -28.51 1.82
N GLU A 71 14.45 -28.49 1.52
CA GLU A 71 13.74 -27.34 0.97
C GLU A 71 13.50 -26.33 2.12
N GLY A 72 13.77 -25.04 1.90
CA GLY A 72 13.81 -23.93 2.89
C GLY A 72 12.87 -24.02 4.10
N ASN A 73 13.37 -23.58 5.28
CA ASN A 73 12.80 -23.71 6.63
C ASN A 73 11.31 -24.05 6.62
N GLY A 74 11.03 -25.35 6.75
CA GLY A 74 9.71 -25.94 6.52
C GLY A 74 8.57 -25.40 7.38
N TYR A 75 8.79 -24.59 8.41
CA TYR A 75 7.70 -24.17 9.30
C TYR A 75 6.56 -23.42 8.59
N ILE A 76 6.87 -22.40 7.77
CA ILE A 76 5.82 -21.67 7.04
C ILE A 76 5.29 -22.52 5.89
N LYS A 77 6.16 -23.25 5.17
CA LYS A 77 5.76 -24.15 4.08
C LYS A 77 4.80 -25.23 4.58
N ASP A 78 5.08 -25.86 5.71
CA ASP A 78 4.29 -26.91 6.34
C ASP A 78 2.94 -26.38 6.81
N LYS A 79 2.92 -25.22 7.49
CA LYS A 79 1.67 -24.53 7.86
C LYS A 79 0.85 -24.15 6.63
N PHE A 80 1.51 -23.69 5.57
CA PHE A 80 0.86 -23.33 4.33
C PHE A 80 0.29 -24.54 3.59
N THR A 81 1.02 -25.66 3.56
CA THR A 81 0.53 -26.94 3.03
C THR A 81 -0.65 -27.46 3.85
N ALA A 82 -0.59 -27.38 5.18
CA ALA A 82 -1.70 -27.75 6.06
C ALA A 82 -2.93 -26.85 5.85
N LEU A 83 -2.70 -25.54 5.64
CA LEU A 83 -3.74 -24.57 5.33
C LEU A 83 -4.41 -24.88 3.98
N ILE A 84 -3.63 -25.19 2.93
CA ILE A 84 -4.20 -25.56 1.62
C ILE A 84 -5.08 -26.81 1.72
N ALA A 85 -4.72 -27.74 2.61
CA ALA A 85 -5.54 -28.92 2.88
C ALA A 85 -6.84 -28.62 3.64
N ASN A 86 -6.97 -27.43 4.25
CA ASN A 86 -8.14 -27.00 5.00
C ASN A 86 -9.04 -26.07 4.14
N ALA A 87 -9.83 -26.67 3.25
CA ALA A 87 -10.73 -25.93 2.36
C ALA A 87 -11.76 -25.05 3.11
N GLU A 88 -12.23 -25.48 4.28
CA GLU A 88 -13.18 -24.72 5.10
C GLU A 88 -12.56 -23.41 5.62
N GLU A 89 -11.31 -23.46 6.10
CA GLU A 89 -10.59 -22.26 6.56
C GLU A 89 -10.38 -21.27 5.41
N LEU A 90 -10.06 -21.74 4.21
CA LEU A 90 -9.93 -20.90 3.02
C LEU A 90 -11.25 -20.26 2.62
N GLU A 91 -12.36 -21.02 2.63
CA GLU A 91 -13.70 -20.53 2.31
C GLU A 91 -14.17 -19.49 3.33
N ASN A 92 -13.98 -19.74 4.63
CA ASN A 92 -14.32 -18.82 5.72
C ASN A 92 -13.63 -17.46 5.59
N HIS A 93 -12.41 -17.45 5.04
CA HIS A 93 -11.63 -16.23 4.79
C HIS A 93 -11.73 -15.73 3.34
N ARG A 94 -12.58 -16.35 2.52
CA ARG A 94 -12.81 -16.01 1.10
C ARG A 94 -11.52 -16.02 0.26
N ILE A 95 -10.62 -16.95 0.57
CA ILE A 95 -9.38 -17.20 -0.18
C ILE A 95 -9.72 -18.18 -1.31
N THR A 96 -9.48 -17.75 -2.55
CA THR A 96 -9.81 -18.52 -3.76
C THR A 96 -8.62 -19.26 -4.34
N ALA A 97 -7.39 -18.81 -4.05
CA ALA A 97 -6.18 -19.47 -4.48
C ALA A 97 -5.06 -19.25 -3.48
N ALA A 98 -4.17 -20.23 -3.37
CA ALA A 98 -2.98 -20.17 -2.54
C ALA A 98 -1.85 -20.88 -3.28
N VAL A 99 -0.70 -20.23 -3.41
CA VAL A 99 0.51 -20.79 -4.03
C VAL A 99 1.74 -20.48 -3.18
N TRP A 100 2.65 -21.46 -3.08
CA TRP A 100 3.98 -21.25 -2.50
C TRP A 100 4.90 -20.73 -3.61
N VAL A 101 5.54 -19.60 -3.37
CA VAL A 101 6.45 -18.97 -4.32
C VAL A 101 7.87 -19.18 -3.81
N PRO A 102 8.77 -19.82 -4.58
CA PRO A 102 10.16 -19.99 -4.16
C PRO A 102 10.89 -18.65 -4.11
N GLU A 103 12.04 -18.64 -3.43
CA GLU A 103 12.94 -17.48 -3.43
C GLU A 103 13.30 -17.07 -4.87
N SER A 104 13.32 -15.77 -5.11
CA SER A 104 13.59 -15.20 -6.44
C SER A 104 14.39 -13.90 -6.33
N VAL A 105 15.10 -13.55 -7.40
CA VAL A 105 15.93 -12.34 -7.47
C VAL A 105 15.40 -11.44 -8.59
N PHE A 106 15.06 -10.19 -8.25
CA PHE A 106 14.61 -9.17 -9.19
C PHE A 106 15.63 -8.03 -9.22
N GLY A 107 16.51 -8.03 -10.22
CA GLY A 107 17.65 -7.11 -10.25
C GLY A 107 18.58 -7.35 -9.06
N ASN A 108 18.73 -6.35 -8.18
CA ASN A 108 19.55 -6.45 -6.96
C ASN A 108 18.71 -6.73 -5.70
N ILE A 109 17.43 -7.07 -5.85
CA ILE A 109 16.51 -7.32 -4.73
C ILE A 109 16.25 -8.82 -4.66
N THR A 110 16.65 -9.45 -3.55
CA THR A 110 16.27 -10.82 -3.21
C THR A 110 14.91 -10.82 -2.53
N ILE A 111 14.00 -11.63 -3.04
CA ILE A 111 12.67 -11.85 -2.47
C ILE A 111 12.67 -13.24 -1.85
N PRO A 112 12.49 -13.36 -0.52
CA PRO A 112 12.44 -14.65 0.13
C PRO A 112 11.29 -15.50 -0.42
N ALA A 113 11.40 -16.82 -0.25
CA ALA A 113 10.26 -17.69 -0.51
C ALA A 113 9.06 -17.21 0.33
N HIS A 114 7.85 -17.36 -0.19
CA HIS A 114 6.66 -16.82 0.47
C HIS A 114 5.40 -17.56 0.09
N ALA A 115 4.44 -17.59 1.02
CA ALA A 115 3.06 -17.93 0.71
C ALA A 115 2.41 -16.76 -0.03
N SER A 116 1.71 -17.02 -1.13
CA SER A 116 0.89 -16.03 -1.85
C SER A 116 -0.54 -16.53 -1.91
N LEU A 117 -1.45 -15.77 -1.30
CA LEU A 117 -2.88 -16.07 -1.22
C LEU A 117 -3.66 -15.00 -1.96
N VAL A 118 -4.67 -15.42 -2.73
CA VAL A 118 -5.58 -14.53 -3.43
C VAL A 118 -6.98 -14.78 -2.88
N GLY A 119 -7.70 -13.71 -2.57
CA GLY A 119 -9.09 -13.79 -2.12
C GLY A 119 -9.89 -12.58 -2.54
N TYR A 120 -11.16 -12.56 -2.15
CA TYR A 120 -12.03 -11.42 -2.41
C TYR A 120 -13.08 -11.21 -1.32
N PHE A 121 -13.50 -9.96 -1.14
CA PHE A 121 -14.68 -9.61 -0.36
C PHE A 121 -15.76 -9.15 -1.33
N ALA A 122 -16.85 -9.90 -1.41
CA ALA A 122 -18.05 -9.44 -2.10
C ALA A 122 -18.53 -8.13 -1.47
N GLY A 123 -19.06 -7.25 -2.32
CA GLY A 123 -19.71 -6.01 -1.89
C GLY A 123 -20.92 -6.30 -1.01
N GLU A 124 -21.38 -5.25 -0.33
CA GLU A 124 -22.65 -5.31 0.40
C GLU A 124 -23.81 -5.59 -0.59
N PRO A 125 -24.95 -6.11 -0.12
CA PRO A 125 -26.09 -6.44 -1.00
C PRO A 125 -26.59 -5.27 -1.86
N ASP A 126 -26.40 -4.03 -1.40
CA ASP A 126 -26.75 -2.79 -2.10
C ASP A 126 -25.66 -2.32 -3.10
N GLU A 127 -24.48 -2.93 -3.07
CA GLU A 127 -23.38 -2.72 -4.01
C GLU A 127 -22.82 -4.06 -4.52
N PRO A 128 -23.63 -4.93 -5.15
CA PRO A 128 -23.24 -6.30 -5.49
C PRO A 128 -22.10 -6.40 -6.52
N HIS A 129 -21.80 -5.30 -7.21
CA HIS A 129 -20.70 -5.20 -8.16
C HIS A 129 -19.37 -4.79 -7.51
N ALA A 130 -19.38 -4.34 -6.26
CA ALA A 130 -18.20 -3.81 -5.59
C ALA A 130 -17.44 -4.92 -4.86
N ALA A 131 -16.77 -5.79 -5.60
CA ALA A 131 -15.85 -6.78 -5.02
C ALA A 131 -14.48 -6.16 -4.77
N THR A 132 -13.91 -6.41 -3.59
CA THR A 132 -12.50 -6.08 -3.32
C THR A 132 -11.67 -7.35 -3.37
N TYR A 133 -10.71 -7.41 -4.29
CA TYR A 133 -9.76 -8.49 -4.41
C TYR A 133 -8.53 -8.18 -3.58
N PHE A 134 -7.93 -9.21 -3.00
CA PHE A 134 -6.72 -9.05 -2.20
C PHE A 134 -5.71 -10.12 -2.58
N THR A 135 -4.45 -9.71 -2.60
CA THR A 135 -3.32 -10.63 -2.64
C THR A 135 -2.54 -10.46 -1.35
N LEU A 136 -2.53 -11.49 -0.51
CA LEU A 136 -1.72 -11.55 0.70
C LEU A 136 -0.45 -12.35 0.43
N ARG A 137 0.70 -11.80 0.80
CA ARG A 137 2.00 -12.48 0.70
C ARG A 137 2.69 -12.51 2.06
N ILE A 138 3.15 -13.68 2.49
CA ILE A 138 3.77 -13.89 3.80
C ILE A 138 5.16 -14.52 3.56
N PRO A 139 6.26 -13.79 3.81
CA PRO A 139 7.61 -14.29 3.57
C PRO A 139 8.01 -15.37 4.58
N GLU A 140 8.88 -16.28 4.14
CA GLU A 140 9.60 -17.19 5.01
C GLU A 140 10.37 -16.41 6.09
N GLY A 141 10.31 -16.87 7.35
CA GLY A 141 10.92 -16.18 8.48
C GLY A 141 10.17 -14.94 8.99
N TRP A 142 8.92 -14.74 8.54
CA TRP A 142 8.01 -13.67 8.97
C TRP A 142 7.94 -13.48 10.49
N GLU A 143 8.08 -14.56 11.27
CA GLU A 143 7.96 -14.56 12.73
C GLU A 143 8.96 -13.63 13.42
N SER A 144 10.09 -13.35 12.76
CA SER A 144 11.11 -12.41 13.25
C SER A 144 10.69 -10.94 13.07
N ASN A 145 9.64 -10.67 12.30
CA ASN A 145 9.40 -9.38 11.71
C ASN A 145 7.95 -8.88 11.87
N ASN A 146 6.93 -9.74 11.78
CA ASN A 146 5.56 -9.55 12.28
C ASN A 146 4.85 -8.20 11.95
N ARG A 147 5.21 -7.52 10.85
CA ARG A 147 4.67 -6.22 10.42
C ARG A 147 3.96 -6.31 9.09
N LEU A 148 2.64 -6.12 9.08
CA LEU A 148 1.83 -6.27 7.89
C LEU A 148 1.77 -4.94 7.13
N TRP A 149 2.27 -4.93 5.90
CA TRP A 149 2.07 -3.80 5.00
C TRP A 149 0.78 -4.00 4.21
N VAL A 150 0.02 -2.93 3.99
CA VAL A 150 -1.19 -2.95 3.18
C VAL A 150 -1.07 -1.89 2.12
N GLU A 151 -0.99 -2.33 0.87
CA GLU A 151 -0.86 -1.44 -0.27
C GLU A 151 -2.21 -1.21 -0.94
N GLN A 152 -2.51 0.07 -1.17
CA GLN A 152 -3.51 0.48 -2.15
C GLN A 152 -2.82 1.09 -3.38
N PRO A 153 -2.85 0.39 -4.53
CA PRO A 153 -2.17 0.86 -5.72
C PRO A 153 -2.83 2.09 -6.33
N ALA A 154 -2.06 2.78 -7.17
CA ALA A 154 -2.52 3.93 -7.92
C ALA A 154 -3.53 3.59 -9.01
N GLY A 155 -4.17 4.63 -9.54
CA GLY A 155 -5.05 4.53 -10.69
C GLY A 155 -6.30 3.70 -10.39
N GLN A 156 -6.64 2.80 -11.30
CA GLN A 156 -7.91 2.06 -11.27
C GLN A 156 -7.88 0.82 -10.37
N GLY A 157 -6.82 0.61 -9.58
CA GLY A 157 -6.69 -0.60 -8.77
C GLY A 157 -6.40 -1.89 -9.55
N ASN A 158 -6.10 -1.78 -10.85
CA ASN A 158 -5.92 -2.93 -11.75
C ASN A 158 -4.44 -3.30 -11.97
N HIS A 159 -3.52 -2.49 -11.47
CA HIS A 159 -2.09 -2.76 -11.56
C HIS A 159 -1.55 -2.97 -10.15
N LEU A 160 -1.11 -4.20 -9.86
CA LEU A 160 -0.25 -4.47 -8.71
C LEU A 160 0.98 -3.57 -8.86
N SER A 161 1.23 -2.64 -7.95
CA SER A 161 2.45 -1.86 -8.07
C SER A 161 3.60 -2.81 -7.78
N ILE A 162 4.45 -3.04 -8.78
CA ILE A 162 5.50 -4.07 -8.68
C ILE A 162 6.52 -3.69 -7.59
N GLY A 163 6.63 -2.40 -7.24
CA GLY A 163 7.69 -1.91 -6.35
C GLY A 163 7.48 -2.17 -4.86
N SER A 164 6.36 -1.73 -4.28
CA SER A 164 6.20 -1.76 -2.82
C SER A 164 6.15 -3.16 -2.25
N TRP A 165 5.57 -4.14 -2.95
CA TRP A 165 5.57 -5.51 -2.45
C TRP A 165 6.95 -6.18 -2.52
N LEU A 166 7.77 -5.86 -3.53
CA LEU A 166 9.17 -6.31 -3.59
C LEU A 166 9.96 -5.75 -2.40
N VAL A 167 9.80 -4.45 -2.12
CA VAL A 167 10.44 -3.78 -0.98
C VAL A 167 9.97 -4.38 0.35
N ALA A 168 8.67 -4.64 0.51
CA ALA A 168 8.11 -5.23 1.71
C ALA A 168 8.69 -6.64 1.95
N LEU A 169 8.58 -7.53 0.96
CA LEU A 169 9.02 -8.91 1.09
C LEU A 169 10.54 -9.02 1.27
N SER A 170 11.34 -8.23 0.54
CA SER A 170 12.81 -8.23 0.71
C SER A 170 13.26 -7.80 2.11
N ARG A 171 12.40 -7.07 2.83
CA ARG A 171 12.60 -6.67 4.23
C ARG A 171 11.92 -7.62 5.22
N GLY A 172 11.46 -8.79 4.79
CA GLY A 172 10.79 -9.78 5.64
C GLY A 172 9.40 -9.34 6.15
N ARG A 173 8.77 -8.36 5.49
CA ARG A 173 7.41 -7.90 5.83
C ARG A 173 6.40 -8.71 5.01
N ALA A 174 5.29 -9.12 5.61
CA ALA A 174 4.11 -9.59 4.90
C ALA A 174 3.44 -8.39 4.25
N ILE A 175 2.82 -8.61 3.09
CA ILE A 175 2.12 -7.55 2.38
C ILE A 175 0.78 -8.02 1.86
N MET A 176 -0.24 -7.21 2.11
CA MET A 176 -1.56 -7.33 1.50
C MET A 176 -1.71 -6.24 0.44
N ILE A 177 -2.00 -6.62 -0.80
CA ILE A 177 -2.29 -5.68 -1.87
C ILE A 177 -3.80 -5.73 -2.11
N ALA A 178 -4.45 -4.59 -1.96
CA ALA A 178 -5.89 -4.48 -2.09
C ALA A 178 -6.25 -3.88 -3.46
N ASN A 179 -6.84 -4.70 -4.32
CA ASN A 179 -7.33 -4.29 -5.63
C ASN A 179 -8.84 -4.22 -5.58
N THR A 180 -9.38 -3.01 -5.55
CA THR A 180 -10.80 -2.82 -5.77
C THR A 180 -11.10 -2.75 -7.24
N PHE A 181 -11.71 -3.82 -7.73
CA PHE A 181 -12.36 -3.84 -9.03
C PHE A 181 -13.74 -3.23 -8.84
N ASP A 182 -13.89 -1.98 -9.23
CA ASP A 182 -15.22 -1.43 -9.49
C ASP A 182 -15.27 -0.97 -10.94
N LEU A 183 -16.02 -1.73 -11.75
CA LEU A 183 -16.05 -1.60 -13.22
C LEU A 183 -16.61 -0.23 -13.68
N ASN A 184 -17.22 0.56 -12.79
CA ASN A 184 -17.78 1.87 -13.10
C ASN A 184 -17.05 3.03 -12.38
N LEU A 185 -15.85 3.28 -12.88
CA LEU A 185 -14.82 4.25 -12.45
C LEU A 185 -15.24 5.70 -12.18
N PHE A 186 -16.38 6.16 -12.70
CA PHE A 186 -16.82 7.55 -12.55
C PHE A 186 -18.12 7.71 -11.76
N ALA A 187 -19.02 6.71 -11.82
CA ALA A 187 -20.33 6.82 -11.19
C ALA A 187 -20.27 6.61 -9.66
N LEU A 188 -19.28 5.87 -9.17
CA LEU A 188 -19.17 5.50 -7.76
C LEU A 188 -18.25 6.39 -6.94
N ALA A 189 -17.42 7.25 -7.54
CA ALA A 189 -16.56 8.18 -6.81
C ALA A 189 -17.32 9.05 -5.78
N CYS A 190 -18.64 9.22 -5.91
CA CYS A 190 -19.45 9.93 -4.90
C CYS A 190 -20.08 9.02 -3.82
N ASN A 191 -20.39 7.74 -4.12
CA ASN A 191 -21.09 6.85 -3.20
C ASN A 191 -20.15 5.88 -2.47
N SER A 192 -19.17 5.31 -3.18
CA SER A 192 -18.21 4.35 -2.59
C SER A 192 -17.23 5.01 -1.62
N ALA A 193 -17.06 6.33 -1.71
CA ALA A 193 -16.26 7.15 -0.79
C ALA A 193 -16.46 6.83 0.70
N LYS A 194 -17.69 6.50 1.09
CA LYS A 194 -18.07 6.27 2.49
C LYS A 194 -17.92 4.82 2.92
N THR A 195 -18.16 3.88 2.01
CA THR A 195 -18.18 2.45 2.29
C THR A 195 -16.80 1.84 2.10
N TYR A 196 -16.05 2.33 1.11
CA TYR A 196 -14.73 1.82 0.75
C TYR A 196 -13.73 1.81 1.90
N PRO A 197 -13.51 2.92 2.64
CA PRO A 197 -12.53 2.92 3.73
C PRO A 197 -12.88 1.87 4.80
N LYS A 198 -14.17 1.66 5.05
CA LYS A 198 -14.66 0.67 6.00
C LYS A 198 -14.42 -0.75 5.51
N ARG A 199 -14.65 -1.03 4.23
CA ARG A 199 -14.34 -2.33 3.60
C ARG A 199 -12.85 -2.63 3.63
N MET A 200 -12.02 -1.65 3.32
CA MET A 200 -10.56 -1.78 3.47
C MET A 200 -10.20 -2.15 4.91
N ALA A 201 -10.68 -1.37 5.87
CA ALA A 201 -10.43 -1.63 7.29
C ALA A 201 -10.92 -3.02 7.74
N GLN A 202 -12.08 -3.47 7.25
CA GLN A 202 -12.61 -4.80 7.54
C GLN A 202 -11.74 -5.90 6.92
N ALA A 203 -11.35 -5.78 5.66
CA ALA A 203 -10.50 -6.76 5.01
C ALA A 203 -9.14 -6.89 5.71
N VAL A 204 -8.53 -5.77 6.09
CA VAL A 204 -7.29 -5.76 6.89
C VAL A 204 -7.48 -6.52 8.20
N ARG A 205 -8.60 -6.34 8.90
CA ARG A 205 -8.88 -7.08 10.14
C ARG A 205 -9.02 -8.58 9.91
N VAL A 206 -9.73 -8.98 8.86
CA VAL A 206 -9.90 -10.40 8.53
C VAL A 206 -8.56 -11.04 8.17
N TYR A 207 -7.77 -10.41 7.30
CA TYR A 207 -6.46 -10.95 6.93
C TYR A 207 -5.45 -10.88 8.08
N LYS A 208 -5.51 -9.87 8.94
CA LYS A 208 -4.74 -9.85 10.18
C LYS A 208 -5.09 -11.07 11.04
N SER A 209 -6.37 -11.29 11.32
CA SER A 209 -6.83 -12.45 12.11
C SER A 209 -6.40 -13.77 11.47
N PHE A 210 -6.49 -13.88 10.15
CA PHE A 210 -6.04 -15.04 9.40
C PHE A 210 -4.54 -15.32 9.61
N ILE A 211 -3.70 -14.28 9.52
CA ILE A 211 -2.25 -14.39 9.74
C ILE A 211 -1.97 -14.82 11.18
N GLU A 212 -2.66 -14.22 12.15
CA GLU A 212 -2.50 -14.51 13.58
C GLU A 212 -2.89 -15.94 13.95
N ASN A 213 -3.95 -16.47 13.33
CA ASN A 213 -4.44 -17.83 13.59
C ASN A 213 -3.55 -18.91 12.94
N ASN A 214 -3.02 -18.64 11.74
CA ASN A 214 -2.35 -19.66 10.95
C ASN A 214 -0.82 -19.56 11.02
N PHE A 215 -0.26 -18.37 11.18
CA PHE A 215 1.19 -18.11 11.10
C PHE A 215 1.73 -17.63 12.46
N ALA A 216 1.73 -16.32 12.70
CA ALA A 216 2.26 -15.68 13.89
C ALA A 216 1.54 -14.35 14.15
N ALA A 217 1.71 -13.79 15.35
CA ALA A 217 1.11 -12.52 15.75
C ALA A 217 1.48 -11.37 14.79
N VAL A 218 0.53 -10.48 14.50
CA VAL A 218 0.78 -9.27 13.70
C VAL A 218 0.95 -8.09 14.66
N ASN A 219 2.21 -7.70 14.89
CA ASN A 219 2.58 -6.66 15.86
C ASN A 219 2.12 -5.27 15.41
N ARG A 220 2.24 -4.98 14.11
CA ARG A 220 1.90 -3.69 13.51
C ARG A 220 1.32 -3.85 12.13
N VAL A 221 0.44 -2.93 11.75
CA VAL A 221 -0.15 -2.82 10.42
C VAL A 221 0.13 -1.42 9.85
N TYR A 222 0.79 -1.38 8.70
CA TYR A 222 1.14 -0.14 8.00
C TYR A 222 0.38 -0.04 6.68
N GLY A 223 -0.21 1.10 6.41
CA GLY A 223 -0.86 1.39 5.12
C GLY A 223 0.09 2.13 4.21
N VAL A 224 0.11 1.79 2.93
CA VAL A 224 0.79 2.56 1.90
C VAL A 224 -0.18 2.79 0.74
N GLY A 225 -0.31 4.04 0.32
CA GLY A 225 -1.22 4.43 -0.74
C GLY A 225 -0.55 5.38 -1.71
N PHE A 226 -0.78 5.16 -3.01
CA PHE A 226 -0.25 5.99 -4.09
C PHE A 226 -1.38 6.61 -4.88
N SER A 227 -1.33 7.91 -5.21
CA SER A 227 -2.34 8.55 -6.04
C SER A 227 -3.76 8.33 -5.49
N ARG A 228 -4.68 7.72 -6.25
CA ARG A 228 -6.00 7.35 -5.71
C ARG A 228 -5.93 6.46 -4.46
N GLY A 229 -4.93 5.58 -4.38
CA GLY A 229 -4.68 4.77 -3.20
C GLY A 229 -4.26 5.59 -1.98
N ALA A 230 -3.54 6.70 -2.18
CA ALA A 230 -3.28 7.66 -1.11
C ALA A 230 -4.59 8.29 -0.63
N THR A 231 -5.53 8.63 -1.52
CA THR A 231 -6.85 9.14 -1.11
C THR A 231 -7.59 8.15 -0.21
N VAL A 232 -7.59 6.88 -0.59
CA VAL A 232 -8.16 5.80 0.22
C VAL A 232 -7.48 5.72 1.58
N MET A 233 -6.15 5.67 1.62
CA MET A 233 -5.40 5.54 2.86
C MET A 233 -5.61 6.76 3.77
N ASN A 234 -5.74 7.95 3.20
CA ASN A 234 -6.10 9.16 3.94
C ASN A 234 -7.47 9.05 4.59
N LEU A 235 -8.48 8.54 3.88
CA LEU A 235 -9.80 8.29 4.49
C LEU A 235 -9.71 7.30 5.66
N VAL A 236 -8.99 6.20 5.43
CA VAL A 236 -8.82 5.14 6.42
C VAL A 236 -8.06 5.66 7.65
N ALA A 237 -7.16 6.63 7.48
CA ALA A 237 -6.48 7.30 8.57
C ALA A 237 -7.43 8.08 9.51
N HIS A 238 -8.61 8.47 9.02
CA HIS A 238 -9.62 9.20 9.80
C HIS A 238 -10.70 8.30 10.39
N LEU A 239 -10.71 7.00 10.07
CA LEU A 239 -11.71 6.07 10.58
C LEU A 239 -11.49 5.77 12.05
N GLU A 240 -12.56 5.89 12.84
CA GLU A 240 -12.56 5.38 14.21
C GLU A 240 -12.33 3.87 14.20
N GLY A 241 -11.39 3.43 15.05
CA GLY A 241 -10.95 2.03 15.05
C GLY A 241 -10.29 1.62 13.73
N THR A 242 -9.58 2.52 13.05
CA THR A 242 -8.72 2.11 11.93
C THR A 242 -7.77 0.98 12.36
N PRO A 243 -7.59 -0.09 11.57
CA PRO A 243 -6.69 -1.20 11.93
C PRO A 243 -5.22 -0.87 11.71
N PHE A 244 -4.90 0.36 11.28
CA PHE A 244 -3.58 0.82 10.91
C PHE A 244 -2.88 1.53 12.06
N ASP A 245 -1.67 1.10 12.39
CA ASP A 245 -0.80 1.78 13.35
C ASP A 245 -0.16 3.04 12.73
N ALA A 246 0.04 3.03 11.41
CA ALA A 246 0.47 4.20 10.64
C ALA A 246 0.25 4.04 9.14
N ILE A 247 0.30 5.17 8.43
CA ILE A 247 0.05 5.26 7.00
C ILE A 247 1.12 6.08 6.28
N LEU A 248 1.51 5.67 5.09
CA LEU A 248 2.26 6.43 4.12
C LEU A 248 1.34 6.78 2.94
N SER A 249 1.14 8.05 2.67
CA SER A 249 0.29 8.56 1.59
C SER A 249 1.14 9.36 0.61
N GLU A 250 1.31 8.85 -0.61
CA GLU A 250 2.05 9.51 -1.68
C GLU A 250 1.14 10.09 -2.75
N SER A 251 1.28 11.41 -3.00
CA SER A 251 0.72 12.13 -4.15
C SER A 251 -0.77 11.87 -4.41
N GLY A 252 -1.65 12.04 -3.40
CA GLY A 252 -3.07 11.73 -3.57
C GLY A 252 -4.04 12.21 -2.49
N ALA A 253 -3.80 13.36 -1.89
CA ALA A 253 -4.52 13.74 -0.67
C ALA A 253 -5.92 14.35 -0.84
N GLY A 254 -6.38 14.70 -2.04
CA GLY A 254 -7.59 15.55 -2.17
C GLY A 254 -8.66 15.13 -3.16
N GLY A 255 -8.54 14.00 -3.86
CA GLY A 255 -9.56 13.60 -4.84
C GLY A 255 -9.53 14.47 -6.10
N GLY A 256 -8.36 14.50 -6.75
CA GLY A 256 -7.91 15.27 -7.93
C GLY A 256 -8.84 15.66 -9.07
N GLN A 257 -10.09 15.20 -9.12
CA GLN A 257 -11.01 15.58 -10.20
C GLN A 257 -11.81 16.86 -9.91
N LEU A 258 -12.02 17.20 -8.64
CA LEU A 258 -12.83 18.37 -8.24
C LEU A 258 -12.10 19.70 -8.43
N ASN A 259 -10.78 19.69 -8.26
CA ASN A 259 -9.97 20.89 -8.44
C ASN A 259 -9.81 21.26 -9.92
N ILE A 260 -9.75 20.28 -10.83
CA ILE A 260 -9.65 20.53 -12.28
C ILE A 260 -10.84 21.34 -12.80
N LEU A 261 -12.06 20.99 -12.37
CA LEU A 261 -13.27 21.75 -12.72
C LEU A 261 -13.26 23.16 -12.10
N THR A 262 -12.72 23.30 -10.89
CA THR A 262 -12.54 24.60 -10.22
C THR A 262 -11.53 25.48 -10.96
N TYR A 263 -10.44 24.90 -11.48
CA TYR A 263 -9.41 25.58 -12.27
C TYR A 263 -9.89 25.94 -13.69
N LEU A 264 -10.68 25.07 -14.34
CA LEU A 264 -11.37 25.36 -15.60
C LEU A 264 -12.38 26.50 -15.43
N ALA A 265 -13.19 26.46 -14.37
CA ALA A 265 -14.12 27.53 -14.05
C ALA A 265 -13.39 28.86 -13.78
N TYR A 266 -12.21 28.84 -13.16
CA TYR A 266 -11.36 30.02 -12.97
C TYR A 266 -10.82 30.58 -14.28
N GLY A 267 -10.26 29.74 -15.15
CA GLY A 267 -9.74 30.16 -16.46
C GLY A 267 -10.84 30.79 -17.32
N LEU A 268 -12.01 30.16 -17.35
CA LEU A 268 -13.19 30.68 -18.06
C LEU A 268 -13.69 32.00 -17.47
N LYS A 269 -13.76 32.12 -16.13
CA LYS A 269 -14.21 33.36 -15.43
C LYS A 269 -13.27 34.54 -15.71
N ASN A 270 -11.97 34.30 -15.88
CA ASN A 270 -10.97 35.36 -16.11
C ASN A 270 -10.63 35.58 -17.59
N GLY A 271 -11.46 35.10 -18.51
CA GLY A 271 -11.27 35.34 -19.94
C GLY A 271 -10.06 34.64 -20.55
N VAL A 272 -9.52 33.60 -19.88
CA VAL A 272 -8.47 32.74 -20.41
C VAL A 272 -9.09 31.85 -21.49
N THR A 273 -9.17 32.38 -22.70
CA THR A 273 -9.83 31.74 -23.87
C THR A 273 -8.84 30.96 -24.75
N LYS A 274 -7.55 31.04 -24.47
CA LYS A 274 -6.50 30.34 -25.20
C LYS A 274 -5.61 29.57 -24.24
N ALA A 275 -5.48 28.28 -24.50
CA ALA A 275 -4.46 27.45 -23.89
C ALA A 275 -3.09 27.94 -24.42
N PRO A 276 -2.13 28.32 -23.57
CA PRO A 276 -0.86 28.89 -24.02
C PRO A 276 0.09 27.75 -24.40
N HIS A 277 -0.17 27.10 -25.52
CA HIS A 277 0.87 26.40 -26.26
C HIS A 277 0.56 26.45 -27.76
N PRO A 278 1.27 27.27 -28.55
CA PRO A 278 0.95 27.50 -29.96
C PRO A 278 1.20 26.29 -30.89
N SER A 279 1.65 25.14 -30.38
CA SER A 279 2.03 23.98 -31.20
C SER A 279 1.47 22.63 -30.75
N LEU A 280 0.51 22.58 -29.82
CA LEU A 280 -0.19 21.33 -29.49
C LEU A 280 -1.62 21.36 -30.07
N GLU A 281 -1.82 20.77 -31.25
CA GLU A 281 -3.18 20.46 -31.71
C GLU A 281 -3.75 19.37 -30.79
N LEU A 282 -4.84 19.70 -30.08
CA LEU A 282 -5.53 18.73 -29.23
C LEU A 282 -6.21 17.68 -30.12
N PRO A 283 -5.90 16.38 -29.98
CA PRO A 283 -6.60 15.34 -30.73
C PRO A 283 -8.07 15.32 -30.28
N THR A 284 -8.98 15.54 -31.23
CA THR A 284 -10.41 15.76 -31.00
C THR A 284 -11.20 14.49 -30.65
N THR A 285 -10.56 13.32 -30.59
CA THR A 285 -11.29 12.03 -30.69
C THR A 285 -11.35 11.21 -29.40
N SER A 286 -10.83 11.69 -28.27
CA SER A 286 -11.00 10.99 -26.98
C SER A 286 -11.17 11.93 -25.78
N PRO A 287 -12.32 11.87 -25.08
CA PRO A 287 -12.56 12.64 -23.84
C PRO A 287 -11.51 12.40 -22.73
N ALA A 288 -10.92 11.20 -22.69
CA ALA A 288 -9.88 10.86 -21.71
C ALA A 288 -8.55 11.58 -22.01
N TRP A 289 -8.21 11.75 -23.29
CA TRP A 289 -7.03 12.51 -23.72
C TRP A 289 -7.19 14.01 -23.53
N ILE A 290 -8.41 14.54 -23.69
CA ILE A 290 -8.71 15.94 -23.42
C ILE A 290 -8.45 16.24 -21.93
N LEU A 291 -8.98 15.43 -21.01
CA LEU A 291 -8.77 15.62 -19.57
C LEU A 291 -7.28 15.53 -19.19
N TRP A 292 -6.55 14.58 -19.79
CA TRP A 292 -5.12 14.40 -19.58
C TRP A 292 -4.30 15.58 -20.14
N ALA A 293 -4.61 16.05 -21.35
CA ALA A 293 -3.98 17.24 -21.94
C ALA A 293 -4.23 18.50 -21.11
N TYR A 294 -5.44 18.68 -20.57
CA TYR A 294 -5.75 19.79 -19.66
C TYR A 294 -4.97 19.70 -18.33
N GLN A 295 -4.84 18.51 -17.75
CA GLN A 295 -4.03 18.29 -16.54
C GLN A 295 -2.55 18.66 -16.77
N THR A 296 -1.97 18.18 -17.88
CA THR A 296 -0.57 18.42 -18.23
C THR A 296 -0.30 19.89 -18.58
N MET A 297 -1.21 20.56 -19.30
CA MET A 297 -1.07 21.98 -19.64
C MET A 297 -1.16 22.91 -18.41
N TYR A 298 -1.98 22.56 -17.42
CA TYR A 298 -2.20 23.43 -16.26
C TYR A 298 -1.08 23.34 -15.21
N ALA A 299 -0.53 22.15 -15.01
CA ALA A 299 0.66 22.00 -14.18
C ALA A 299 1.86 22.76 -14.77
N TYR A 300 1.99 22.75 -16.09
CA TYR A 300 3.01 23.54 -16.79
C TYR A 300 2.82 25.05 -16.53
N LEU A 301 1.59 25.55 -16.51
CA LEU A 301 1.26 26.96 -16.24
C LEU A 301 1.60 27.41 -14.81
N LEU A 302 1.28 26.58 -13.81
CA LEU A 302 1.62 26.87 -12.40
C LEU A 302 3.14 26.91 -12.15
N ILE A 303 3.91 26.12 -12.88
CA ILE A 303 5.36 26.03 -12.74
C ILE A 303 6.07 27.15 -13.52
N SER A 304 5.55 27.53 -14.70
CA SER A 304 6.26 28.42 -15.62
C SER A 304 5.84 29.89 -15.59
N ASP A 305 4.70 30.25 -14.98
CA ASP A 305 4.20 31.63 -14.98
C ASP A 305 4.00 32.20 -13.55
N PRO A 306 4.88 33.12 -13.10
CA PRO A 306 4.79 33.77 -11.78
C PRO A 306 3.47 34.52 -11.53
N SER A 307 2.78 34.98 -12.59
CA SER A 307 1.50 35.68 -12.44
C SER A 307 0.37 34.75 -11.97
N TYR A 308 0.42 33.47 -12.34
CA TYR A 308 -0.53 32.46 -11.89
C TYR A 308 -0.28 32.04 -10.43
N GLN A 309 0.97 31.98 -9.99
CA GLN A 309 1.31 31.67 -8.59
C GLN A 309 0.78 32.75 -7.64
N GLY A 310 0.95 34.02 -8.01
CA GLY A 310 0.42 35.16 -7.24
C GLY A 310 -1.11 35.24 -7.23
N ALA A 311 -1.77 34.91 -8.35
CA ALA A 311 -3.23 34.88 -8.41
C ALA A 311 -3.83 33.72 -7.59
N TYR A 312 -3.17 32.54 -7.60
CA TYR A 312 -3.59 31.40 -6.79
C TYR A 312 -3.52 31.68 -5.29
N ALA A 313 -2.42 32.29 -4.82
CA ALA A 313 -2.23 32.62 -3.41
C ALA A 313 -3.26 33.62 -2.87
N ASN A 314 -3.84 34.45 -3.73
CA ASN A 314 -4.75 35.55 -3.34
C ASN A 314 -6.24 35.24 -3.59
N TRP A 315 -6.61 34.05 -4.05
CA TRP A 315 -7.97 33.78 -4.48
C TRP A 315 -8.92 33.42 -3.31
N VAL A 316 -9.84 34.34 -2.99
CA VAL A 316 -10.79 34.23 -1.87
C VAL A 316 -11.82 33.12 -2.11
N LEU A 317 -11.96 32.22 -1.13
CA LEU A 317 -12.78 31.00 -1.24
C LEU A 317 -14.28 31.27 -1.50
N GLU A 318 -14.77 32.41 -1.02
CA GLU A 318 -16.17 32.82 -1.02
C GLU A 318 -16.67 33.33 -2.38
N GLU A 319 -15.76 33.67 -3.31
CA GLU A 319 -16.11 34.21 -4.63
C GLU A 319 -16.28 33.14 -5.72
N ARG A 320 -16.30 31.86 -5.32
CA ARG A 320 -16.42 30.72 -6.22
C ARG A 320 -17.89 30.53 -6.69
N PRO A 321 -18.15 30.01 -7.90
CA PRO A 321 -19.50 29.63 -8.33
C PRO A 321 -20.19 28.69 -7.33
N GLN A 322 -21.52 28.77 -7.15
CA GLN A 322 -22.23 28.05 -6.07
C GLN A 322 -22.13 26.52 -6.19
N ASP A 323 -22.02 25.97 -7.39
CA ASP A 323 -21.76 24.55 -7.69
C ASP A 323 -20.33 24.14 -7.31
N VAL A 324 -19.35 24.98 -7.59
CA VAL A 324 -17.95 24.84 -7.13
C VAL A 324 -17.89 24.97 -5.60
N GLN A 325 -18.60 25.93 -5.02
CA GLN A 325 -18.78 26.03 -3.59
C GLN A 325 -19.46 24.78 -3.07
N GLN A 326 -20.53 24.25 -3.67
CA GLN A 326 -21.20 23.02 -3.21
C GLN A 326 -20.27 21.81 -3.30
N LEU A 327 -19.42 21.70 -4.32
CA LEU A 327 -18.44 20.63 -4.47
C LEU A 327 -17.29 20.74 -3.45
N LEU A 328 -16.86 21.96 -3.10
CA LEU A 328 -15.86 22.25 -2.07
C LEU A 328 -16.45 22.28 -0.63
N THR A 329 -17.73 22.62 -0.52
CA THR A 329 -18.55 22.68 0.71
C THR A 329 -19.38 21.41 0.91
N ARG A 330 -19.18 20.38 0.07
CA ARG A 330 -19.17 18.98 0.54
C ARG A 330 -18.00 18.84 1.53
N LYS A 331 -18.08 19.60 2.62
CA LYS A 331 -17.20 19.71 3.80
C LYS A 331 -16.92 18.36 4.45
N ASN A 332 -17.68 17.34 4.06
CA ASN A 332 -17.76 16.05 4.74
C ASN A 332 -17.09 14.90 3.99
N LEU A 333 -16.57 15.13 2.79
CA LEU A 333 -16.48 14.00 1.89
C LEU A 333 -15.21 13.15 2.05
N TRP A 334 -14.06 13.66 2.56
CA TRP A 334 -12.86 12.79 2.57
C TRP A 334 -11.86 12.87 3.73
N ALA A 335 -11.88 13.90 4.57
CA ALA A 335 -11.07 13.97 5.79
C ALA A 335 -11.32 15.32 6.46
N ASP A 336 -11.72 15.32 7.73
CA ASP A 336 -11.90 16.53 8.53
C ASP A 336 -10.59 16.99 9.19
N GLY A 337 -9.49 16.27 8.95
CA GLY A 337 -8.20 16.48 9.56
C GLY A 337 -8.05 15.84 10.94
N ASN A 338 -9.06 15.15 11.47
CA ASN A 338 -9.00 14.44 12.75
C ASN A 338 -8.41 13.04 12.58
N LEU A 339 -7.09 12.97 12.44
CA LEU A 339 -6.35 11.74 12.24
C LEU A 339 -6.50 10.79 13.45
N LYS A 340 -6.69 9.50 13.15
CA LYS A 340 -6.78 8.40 14.13
C LYS A 340 -5.54 7.53 14.19
N THR A 341 -4.59 7.80 13.31
CA THR A 341 -3.32 7.09 13.19
C THR A 341 -2.24 8.06 12.69
N LYS A 342 -0.97 7.69 12.85
CA LYS A 342 0.16 8.47 12.35
C LYS A 342 0.20 8.39 10.82
N ILE A 343 0.49 9.51 10.15
CA ILE A 343 0.58 9.54 8.70
C ILE A 343 1.79 10.33 8.20
N ILE A 344 2.49 9.78 7.23
CA ILE A 344 3.47 10.52 6.44
C ILE A 344 2.82 10.84 5.09
N PHE A 345 2.77 12.12 4.74
CA PHE A 345 2.40 12.59 3.42
C PHE A 345 3.66 12.84 2.59
N LEU A 346 3.75 12.18 1.43
CA LEU A 346 4.75 12.47 0.41
C LEU A 346 4.07 13.18 -0.76
N SER A 347 4.64 14.28 -1.25
CA SER A 347 4.09 15.00 -2.39
C SER A 347 5.18 15.59 -3.27
N GLY A 348 5.04 15.43 -4.58
CA GLY A 348 5.82 16.19 -5.54
C GLY A 348 5.28 17.62 -5.69
N LEU A 349 6.15 18.63 -5.69
CA LEU A 349 5.76 20.01 -6.01
C LEU A 349 5.49 20.20 -7.50
N LEU A 350 6.09 19.36 -8.36
CA LEU A 350 5.86 19.38 -9.81
C LEU A 350 4.86 18.31 -10.24
N ASP A 351 4.13 17.69 -9.31
CA ASP A 351 3.17 16.63 -9.61
C ASP A 351 1.96 17.21 -10.39
N PRO A 352 1.84 16.92 -11.70
CA PRO A 352 0.79 17.51 -12.52
C PRO A 352 -0.57 16.83 -12.34
N LEU A 353 -0.62 15.62 -11.77
CA LEU A 353 -1.84 14.82 -11.68
C LEU A 353 -2.45 14.82 -10.28
N ALA A 354 -1.64 15.04 -9.25
CA ALA A 354 -2.04 15.22 -7.86
C ALA A 354 -1.28 16.40 -7.25
N PRO A 355 -1.71 17.65 -7.54
CA PRO A 355 -1.01 18.84 -7.10
C PRO A 355 -0.84 18.86 -5.57
N CYS A 356 0.35 19.26 -5.11
CA CYS A 356 0.69 19.34 -3.68
C CYS A 356 -0.29 20.19 -2.85
N GLY A 357 -1.01 21.13 -3.47
CA GLY A 357 -2.05 21.93 -2.84
C GLY A 357 -3.16 21.10 -2.18
N GLU A 358 -3.44 19.89 -2.68
CA GLU A 358 -4.39 18.97 -2.05
C GLU A 358 -3.88 18.45 -0.71
N THR A 359 -2.64 18.01 -0.69
CA THR A 359 -1.95 17.55 0.53
C THR A 359 -1.80 18.69 1.52
N ALA A 360 -1.42 19.89 1.06
CA ALA A 360 -1.35 21.09 1.88
C ALA A 360 -2.71 21.47 2.49
N SER A 361 -3.81 21.32 1.75
CA SER A 361 -5.16 21.56 2.26
C SER A 361 -5.53 20.58 3.36
N LEU A 362 -5.23 19.29 3.20
CA LEU A 362 -5.46 18.28 4.24
C LEU A 362 -4.61 18.55 5.48
N VAL A 363 -3.34 18.88 5.30
CA VAL A 363 -2.42 19.28 6.38
C VAL A 363 -2.95 20.51 7.13
N THR A 364 -3.50 21.49 6.42
CA THR A 364 -4.13 22.67 7.05
C THR A 364 -5.32 22.27 7.93
N LYS A 365 -6.15 21.32 7.48
CA LYS A 365 -7.22 20.75 8.31
C LYS A 365 -6.67 20.03 9.54
N CYS A 366 -5.63 19.21 9.38
CA CYS A 366 -4.95 18.55 10.49
C CYS A 366 -4.46 19.55 11.54
N ASN A 367 -3.87 20.68 11.10
CA ASN A 367 -3.45 21.77 11.99
C ASN A 367 -4.62 22.39 12.75
N SER A 368 -5.74 22.67 12.07
CA SER A 368 -6.94 23.19 12.71
C SER A 368 -7.58 22.22 13.73
N LYS A 369 -7.21 20.94 13.67
CA LYS A 369 -7.60 19.88 14.62
C LYS A 369 -6.51 19.51 15.62
N SER A 370 -5.43 20.31 15.69
CA SER A 370 -4.28 20.08 16.57
C SER A 370 -3.64 18.68 16.40
N GLN A 371 -3.51 18.20 15.16
CA GLN A 371 -2.97 16.88 14.83
C GLN A 371 -1.48 16.91 14.42
N GLN A 372 -0.72 17.94 14.80
CA GLN A 372 0.69 18.10 14.39
C GLN A 372 1.60 16.94 14.83
N ASP A 373 1.23 16.23 15.89
CA ASP A 373 1.97 15.05 16.36
C ASP A 373 1.59 13.76 15.63
N ASN A 374 0.57 13.81 14.77
CA ASN A 374 0.06 12.66 14.03
C ASN A 374 0.35 12.71 12.52
N TYR A 375 0.95 13.78 11.99
CA TYR A 375 1.40 13.78 10.59
C TYR A 375 2.75 14.41 10.32
N ARG A 376 3.41 13.99 9.24
CA ARG A 376 4.55 14.70 8.65
C ARG A 376 4.33 14.89 7.16
N LEU A 377 4.69 16.07 6.64
CA LEU A 377 4.63 16.37 5.22
C LEU A 377 6.05 16.48 4.68
N TYR A 378 6.32 15.68 3.66
CA TYR A 378 7.53 15.72 2.87
C TYR A 378 7.16 16.14 1.45
N CYS A 379 7.70 17.28 1.04
CA CYS A 379 7.53 17.79 -0.32
C CYS A 379 8.86 17.68 -1.07
N SER A 380 8.85 17.16 -2.29
CA SER A 380 10.02 17.18 -3.17
C SER A 380 9.85 18.19 -4.30
N ARG A 381 10.83 19.08 -4.46
CA ARG A 381 10.83 20.15 -5.47
C ARG A 381 10.88 19.64 -6.90
N ASN A 382 11.43 18.45 -7.11
CA ASN A 382 11.75 17.93 -8.44
C ASN A 382 10.96 16.66 -8.78
N TYR A 383 9.98 16.29 -7.95
CA TYR A 383 9.21 15.07 -8.14
C TYR A 383 7.88 15.39 -8.85
N GLY A 384 7.64 14.70 -9.97
CA GLY A 384 6.38 14.74 -10.72
C GLY A 384 5.37 13.71 -10.22
N HIS A 385 4.32 13.41 -11.00
CA HIS A 385 3.41 12.31 -10.67
C HIS A 385 4.02 10.98 -11.08
N GLY A 386 4.11 10.05 -10.13
CA GLY A 386 4.20 8.64 -10.45
C GLY A 386 5.51 7.96 -10.08
N PHE A 387 5.39 6.62 -10.14
CA PHE A 387 6.31 5.58 -9.70
C PHE A 387 7.68 5.65 -10.36
N SER A 388 8.61 6.36 -9.76
CA SER A 388 9.88 5.68 -9.52
C SER A 388 9.76 5.01 -8.17
N ILE A 389 9.99 3.69 -8.15
CA ILE A 389 10.20 2.90 -6.94
C ILE A 389 11.50 3.41 -6.35
N SER A 390 11.48 4.62 -5.80
CA SER A 390 12.70 5.26 -5.38
C SER A 390 13.08 4.61 -4.04
N PRO A 391 14.39 4.54 -3.74
CA PRO A 391 14.88 4.27 -2.40
C PRO A 391 14.11 5.04 -1.31
N ASP A 392 13.51 6.17 -1.68
CA ASP A 392 12.69 7.05 -0.85
C ASP A 392 11.45 6.35 -0.29
N LEU A 393 10.80 5.46 -1.02
CA LEU A 393 9.63 4.74 -0.50
C LEU A 393 10.06 3.80 0.64
N ALA A 394 11.13 3.05 0.42
CA ALA A 394 11.68 2.14 1.43
C ALA A 394 12.17 2.94 2.65
N ASN A 395 12.83 4.07 2.43
CA ASN A 395 13.30 4.96 3.48
C ASN A 395 12.12 5.61 4.23
N ALA A 396 11.09 6.07 3.53
CA ALA A 396 9.91 6.69 4.14
C ALA A 396 9.13 5.68 5.00
N MET A 397 9.00 4.44 4.52
CA MET A 397 8.39 3.36 5.33
C MET A 397 9.22 3.05 6.57
N GLU A 398 10.55 3.03 6.47
CA GLU A 398 11.43 2.80 7.62
C GLU A 398 11.34 3.95 8.63
N ILE A 399 11.27 5.20 8.16
CA ILE A 399 11.01 6.37 9.00
C ILE A 399 9.63 6.25 9.69
N LEU A 400 8.60 5.83 8.96
CA LEU A 400 7.25 5.63 9.49
C LEU A 400 7.24 4.55 10.59
N GLU A 401 7.89 3.42 10.34
CA GLU A 401 8.02 2.32 11.27
C GLU A 401 8.77 2.75 12.53
N ASN A 402 9.91 3.41 12.39
CA ASN A 402 10.68 3.96 13.51
C ASN A 402 9.87 4.97 14.33
N TRP A 403 9.05 5.79 13.68
CA TRP A 403 8.20 6.75 14.37
C TRP A 403 7.12 6.08 15.23
N VAL A 404 6.56 4.98 14.77
CA VAL A 404 5.54 4.24 15.51
C VAL A 404 6.16 3.39 16.61
N GLU A 405 7.24 2.68 16.29
CA GLU A 405 7.83 1.67 17.17
C GLU A 405 8.74 2.28 18.23
N ASN A 406 9.59 3.23 17.83
CA ASN A 406 10.60 3.82 18.70
C ASN A 406 10.20 5.20 19.23
N GLN A 407 9.02 5.71 18.83
CA GLN A 407 8.56 7.08 19.11
C GLN A 407 9.57 8.15 18.63
N THR A 408 10.42 7.80 17.66
CA THR A 408 11.39 8.72 17.08
C THR A 408 10.67 9.66 16.11
N GLU A 409 10.67 10.96 16.39
CA GLU A 409 10.07 11.94 15.50
C GLU A 409 10.72 11.85 14.10
N PRO A 410 9.92 11.78 13.00
CA PRO A 410 10.48 11.69 11.66
C PRO A 410 11.37 12.90 11.36
N GLY A 411 12.63 12.61 11.06
CA GLY A 411 13.61 13.61 10.68
C GLY A 411 13.55 13.94 9.18
N LEU A 412 14.71 14.29 8.62
CA LEU A 412 14.89 14.52 7.20
C LEU A 412 14.71 13.22 6.39
N LEU A 413 13.94 13.28 5.30
CA LEU A 413 13.87 12.20 4.32
C LEU A 413 14.81 12.57 3.17
N VAL A 414 15.88 11.80 3.02
CA VAL A 414 16.83 11.98 1.91
C VAL A 414 16.30 11.19 0.73
N THR A 415 16.12 11.87 -0.41
CA THR A 415 15.60 11.24 -1.63
C THR A 415 16.65 11.13 -2.71
N TYR A 416 16.71 9.96 -3.35
CA TYR A 416 17.62 9.67 -4.44
C TYR A 416 16.84 9.83 -5.75
N GLN A 417 17.22 10.84 -6.54
CA GLN A 417 16.72 10.95 -7.90
C GLN A 417 17.30 9.80 -8.73
N ASP A 418 16.42 8.99 -9.32
CA ASP A 418 16.84 8.08 -10.37
C ASP A 418 17.19 8.86 -11.66
N SER A 419 17.69 8.17 -12.68
CA SER A 419 18.07 8.77 -13.95
C SER A 419 16.91 9.49 -14.65
N GLY A 420 15.65 9.10 -14.38
CA GLY A 420 14.45 9.75 -14.92
C GLY A 420 14.13 11.06 -14.19
N GLY A 421 14.23 11.07 -12.87
CA GLY A 421 14.13 12.29 -12.05
C GLY A 421 15.24 13.29 -12.36
N LEU A 422 16.45 12.80 -12.65
CA LEU A 422 17.57 13.63 -13.07
C LEU A 422 17.33 14.27 -14.45
N GLN A 423 16.74 13.54 -15.40
CA GLN A 423 16.39 14.10 -16.72
C GLN A 423 15.30 15.18 -16.61
N HIS A 424 14.26 14.98 -15.80
CA HIS A 424 13.26 16.01 -15.55
C HIS A 424 13.84 17.22 -14.82
N SER A 425 14.72 17.00 -13.84
CA SER A 425 15.42 18.07 -13.13
C SER A 425 16.33 18.88 -14.06
N LYS A 426 17.04 18.21 -14.96
CA LYS A 426 17.83 18.86 -16.03
C LYS A 426 16.95 19.68 -16.97
N ALA A 427 15.81 19.14 -17.41
CA ALA A 427 14.85 19.86 -18.24
C ALA A 427 14.26 21.11 -17.55
N ALA A 428 14.17 21.08 -16.21
CA ALA A 428 13.71 22.20 -15.39
C ALA A 428 14.84 23.15 -14.93
N GLY A 429 16.09 22.96 -15.36
CA GLY A 429 17.23 23.84 -15.05
C GLY A 429 17.92 23.58 -13.69
N TYR A 430 17.67 22.43 -13.05
CA TYR A 430 18.26 22.05 -11.76
C TYR A 430 19.48 21.11 -11.93
N GLU A 431 20.35 21.43 -12.88
CA GLU A 431 21.40 20.52 -13.39
C GLU A 431 22.46 20.10 -12.35
N ASN A 432 22.58 20.85 -11.25
CA ASN A 432 23.65 20.71 -10.25
C ASN A 432 23.17 20.21 -8.86
N ASP A 433 21.92 19.77 -8.71
CA ASP A 433 21.40 19.27 -7.43
C ASP A 433 21.09 17.76 -7.50
N PRO A 434 22.11 16.88 -7.34
CA PRO A 434 21.94 15.44 -7.51
C PRO A 434 21.19 14.76 -6.36
N VAL A 435 20.82 15.50 -5.29
CA VAL A 435 20.12 14.97 -4.11
C VAL A 435 18.88 15.81 -3.85
N GLY A 436 17.70 15.25 -4.11
CA GLY A 436 16.46 15.85 -3.63
C GLY A 436 16.43 15.74 -2.11
N TYR A 437 16.44 16.85 -1.39
CA TYR A 437 16.13 16.85 0.04
C TYR A 437 14.62 17.02 0.21
N MET A 438 13.94 16.04 0.81
CA MET A 438 12.60 16.24 1.32
C MET A 438 12.71 16.68 2.78
N VAL A 439 12.52 17.97 3.04
CA VAL A 439 12.49 18.50 4.40
C VAL A 439 11.14 18.16 5.03
N ALA A 440 11.15 17.39 6.12
CA ALA A 440 9.99 17.30 7.00
C ALA A 440 9.72 18.70 7.55
N VAL A 441 8.64 19.33 7.11
CA VAL A 441 8.22 20.58 7.72
C VAL A 441 7.14 20.29 8.75
N LYS A 442 7.46 20.49 10.03
CA LYS A 442 6.45 20.60 11.08
C LYS A 442 5.67 21.89 10.79
N ALA A 443 4.39 21.80 10.44
CA ALA A 443 3.66 23.00 10.02
C ALA A 443 3.55 24.02 11.18
N GLY A 444 3.93 25.26 10.89
CA GLY A 444 4.17 26.34 11.84
C GLY A 444 5.47 27.13 11.57
N THR A 445 6.37 26.57 10.75
CA THR A 445 7.64 27.19 10.32
C THR A 445 7.74 27.47 8.82
N ILE A 446 6.67 27.23 8.05
CA ILE A 446 6.61 27.61 6.63
C ILE A 446 6.24 29.10 6.57
N ASN A 447 7.25 29.96 6.45
CA ASN A 447 7.10 31.34 5.99
C ASN A 447 7.31 31.39 4.48
#